data_AF-A0A959XAC9-F1
#
_entry.id   AF-A0A959XAC9-F1
#
_cell.length_a   1.000
_cell.length_b   1.000
_cell.length_c   1.000
_cell.angle_alpha   90.00
_cell.angle_beta   90.00
_cell.angle_gamma   90.00
#
_symmetry.space_group_name_H-M   'P 1'
#
loop_
_entity.id
_entity.type
_entity.pdbx_description
1 polymer ?
#
loop_
_entity_poly.entity_id
_entity_poly.type
_entity_poly.pdbx_seq_one_letter_code
_entity_poly.pdbx_strand_id
1 'polypeptide(L)' 'QQEADLTAGHGVLRVSGLISVSAPSLDELEAAVAAIEQSAIQASCETRRLVGQQAAAFTAAALPLCRAV' A
#
# COMPACT_ATOMS: atom_id res chain seq x y z
N GLN A 1 -5.16 21.95 16.57
CA GLN A 1 -6.06 20.77 16.63
C GLN A 1 -5.33 19.42 16.65
N GLN A 2 -3.98 19.34 16.66
CA GLN A 2 -3.23 18.08 16.71
C GLN A 2 -2.77 17.68 18.13
N GLU A 3 -2.90 18.57 19.12
CA GLU A 3 -2.42 18.30 20.49
C GLU A 3 -3.50 17.71 21.41
N ALA A 4 -4.77 17.69 21.00
CA ALA A 4 -5.88 17.20 21.83
C ALA A 4 -6.05 15.67 21.79
N ASP A 5 -5.57 15.01 20.72
CA ASP A 5 -5.78 13.56 20.52
C ASP A 5 -4.71 12.69 21.17
N LEU A 6 -3.60 13.29 21.63
CA LEU A 6 -2.49 12.57 22.28
C LEU A 6 -2.82 12.09 23.71
N THR A 7 -3.89 12.57 24.32
CA THR A 7 -4.26 12.25 25.72
C THR A 7 -5.18 11.02 25.84
N ALA A 8 -5.60 10.41 24.73
CA ALA A 8 -6.56 9.29 24.74
C ALA A 8 -5.92 7.89 24.67
N GLY A 9 -4.60 7.75 24.82
CA GLY A 9 -3.93 6.44 24.86
C GLY A 9 -3.91 5.66 23.54
N HIS A 10 -4.24 6.29 22.41
CA HIS A 10 -4.12 5.68 21.09
C HIS A 10 -2.72 5.99 20.53
N GLY A 11 -1.82 5.01 20.58
CA GLY A 11 -0.50 5.12 19.94
C GLY A 11 -0.67 5.42 18.45
N VAL A 12 0.15 6.32 17.91
CA VAL A 12 0.20 6.62 16.47
C VAL A 12 0.43 5.31 15.71
N LEU A 13 -0.64 4.75 15.15
CA LEU A 13 -0.58 3.49 14.41
C LEU A 13 0.12 3.76 13.07
N ARG A 14 1.40 3.45 13.01
CA ARG A 14 2.14 3.40 11.74
C ARG A 14 1.84 2.06 11.09
N VAL A 15 0.87 2.05 10.18
CA VAL A 15 0.54 0.87 9.38
C VAL A 15 1.23 0.94 8.02
N SER A 16 1.78 -0.17 7.57
CA SER A 16 2.26 -0.36 6.20
C SER A 16 1.53 -1.55 5.59
N GLY A 17 1.10 -1.41 4.35
CA GLY A 17 0.40 -2.45 3.59
C GLY A 17 1.08 -2.72 2.26
N LEU A 18 0.81 -3.88 1.68
CA LEU A 18 1.23 -4.23 0.32
C LEU A 18 0.01 -4.14 -0.60
N ILE A 19 0.22 -3.59 -1.80
CA ILE A 19 -0.77 -3.53 -2.86
C ILE A 19 -0.18 -4.26 -4.06
N SER A 20 -0.88 -5.28 -4.54
CA SER A 20 -0.53 -5.98 -5.77
C SER A 20 -1.43 -5.48 -6.89
N VAL A 21 -0.83 -5.05 -8.01
CA VAL A 21 -1.54 -4.52 -9.18
C VAL A 21 -1.28 -5.43 -10.36
N SER A 22 -2.33 -5.83 -11.06
CA SER A 22 -2.26 -6.65 -12.28
C SER A 22 -3.17 -6.04 -13.33
N ALA A 23 -2.75 -6.08 -14.59
CA ALA A 23 -3.51 -5.61 -15.73
C ALA A 23 -3.21 -6.49 -16.96
N PRO A 24 -4.08 -6.52 -17.98
CA PRO A 24 -3.90 -7.38 -19.16
C PRO A 24 -2.85 -6.84 -20.15
N SER A 25 -2.41 -5.60 -20.00
CA SER A 25 -1.36 -4.96 -20.81
C SER A 25 -0.46 -4.07 -19.95
N LEU A 26 0.73 -3.72 -20.47
CA LEU A 26 1.67 -2.84 -19.77
C LEU A 26 1.11 -1.42 -19.62
N ASP A 27 0.47 -0.89 -20.67
CA ASP A 27 -0.12 0.45 -20.64
C ASP A 27 -1.24 0.55 -19.59
N GLU A 28 -2.09 -0.47 -19.50
CA GLU A 28 -3.14 -0.53 -18.47
C GLU A 28 -2.55 -0.69 -17.06
N LEU A 29 -1.44 -1.41 -16.93
CA LEU A 29 -0.75 -1.55 -15.65
C LEU A 29 -0.20 -0.19 -15.18
N GLU A 30 0.44 0.56 -16.08
CA GLU A 30 0.97 1.89 -15.77
C GLU A 30 -0.15 2.85 -15.36
N ALA A 31 -1.26 2.84 -16.09
CA ALA A 31 -2.45 3.64 -15.76
C ALA A 31 -3.03 3.28 -14.38
N ALA A 32 -3.16 1.98 -14.07
CA ALA A 32 -3.66 1.52 -12.79
C ALA A 32 -2.74 1.91 -11.62
N VAL A 33 -1.42 1.80 -11.81
CA VAL A 33 -0.43 2.21 -10.80
C VAL A 33 -0.50 3.72 -10.56
N ALA A 34 -0.61 4.53 -11.61
CA ALA A 34 -0.73 5.99 -11.48
C ALA A 34 -2.01 6.39 -10.72
N ALA A 35 -3.13 5.72 -10.97
CA ALA A 35 -4.37 5.95 -10.24
C ALA A 35 -4.23 5.66 -8.74
N ILE A 36 -3.57 4.54 -8.38
CA ILE A 36 -3.31 4.18 -6.98
C ILE A 36 -2.39 5.20 -6.30
N GLU A 37 -1.32 5.64 -6.98
CA GLU A 37 -0.42 6.67 -6.47
C GLU A 37 -1.19 7.98 -6.20
N GLN A 38 -2.09 8.38 -7.10
CA GLN A 38 -2.93 9.57 -6.90
C GLN A 38 -3.92 9.41 -5.73
N SER A 39 -4.54 8.24 -5.57
CA SER A 39 -5.40 7.95 -4.42
C SER A 39 -4.63 7.98 -3.09
N ALA A 40 -3.40 7.45 -3.06
CA ALA A 40 -2.56 7.47 -1.87
C ALA A 40 -2.22 8.91 -1.45
N ILE A 41 -1.89 9.78 -2.41
CA ILE A 41 -1.64 11.20 -2.14
C ILE A 41 -2.88 11.86 -1.52
N GLN A 42 -4.08 11.62 -2.07
CA GLN A 42 -5.33 12.16 -1.52
C GLN A 42 -5.61 11.65 -0.09
N ALA A 43 -5.19 10.43 0.21
CA ALA A 43 -5.28 9.83 1.54
C ALA A 43 -4.12 10.23 2.48
N SER A 44 -3.24 11.16 2.07
CA SER A 44 -2.02 11.52 2.82
C SER A 44 -1.12 10.32 3.14
N CYS A 45 -1.10 9.32 2.25
CA CYS A 45 -0.30 8.10 2.35
C CYS A 45 0.85 8.11 1.33
N GLU A 46 2.00 7.53 1.69
CA GLU A 46 3.13 7.33 0.78
C GLU A 46 3.04 5.95 0.11
N THR A 47 3.31 5.90 -1.19
CA THR A 47 3.49 4.63 -1.94
C THR A 47 4.95 4.48 -2.36
N ARG A 48 5.45 3.24 -2.33
CA ARG A 48 6.79 2.90 -2.78
C ARG A 48 6.77 1.64 -3.62
N ARG A 49 7.33 1.71 -4.83
CA ARG A 49 7.46 0.54 -5.70
C ARG A 49 8.57 -0.38 -5.19
N LEU A 50 8.27 -1.67 -5.08
CA LEU A 50 9.24 -2.71 -4.70
C LEU A 50 9.92 -3.27 -5.95
N VAL A 51 11.09 -2.72 -6.30
CA VAL A 51 11.87 -3.16 -7.47
C VAL A 51 12.74 -4.36 -7.10
N GLY A 52 12.73 -5.41 -7.93
CA GLY A 52 13.48 -6.66 -7.71
C GLY A 52 12.83 -7.61 -6.70
N GLN A 53 11.75 -7.20 -6.04
CA GLN A 53 11.02 -8.01 -5.06
C GLN A 53 9.55 -8.24 -5.45
N GLN A 54 9.20 -7.97 -6.72
CA GLN A 54 7.81 -8.02 -7.19
C GLN A 54 7.19 -9.41 -6.99
N ALA A 55 7.94 -10.48 -7.27
CA ALA A 55 7.46 -11.85 -7.10
C ALA A 55 7.17 -12.21 -5.63
N ALA A 56 8.06 -11.81 -4.72
CA ALA A 56 7.89 -12.06 -3.29
C ALA A 56 6.74 -11.21 -2.70
N ALA A 57 6.65 -9.94 -3.10
CA ALA A 57 5.58 -9.04 -2.68
C ALA A 57 4.21 -9.48 -3.21
N PHE A 58 4.14 -9.94 -4.47
CA PHE A 58 2.93 -10.53 -5.05
C PHE A 58 2.47 -11.75 -4.25
N THR A 59 3.40 -12.66 -3.95
CA THR A 59 3.11 -13.86 -3.15
C THR A 59 2.52 -13.49 -1.78
N ALA A 60 3.11 -12.50 -1.10
CA ALA A 60 2.63 -12.04 0.21
C ALA A 60 1.28 -11.31 0.15
N ALA A 61 1.02 -10.54 -0.91
CA ALA A 61 -0.16 -9.69 -1.00
C ALA A 61 -1.37 -10.34 -1.69
N ALA A 62 -1.14 -11.26 -2.64
CA ALA A 62 -2.19 -11.80 -3.52
C ALA A 62 -2.61 -13.23 -3.16
N LEU A 63 -1.83 -13.98 -2.36
CA LEU A 63 -2.15 -15.36 -2.02
C LEU A 63 -2.72 -15.49 -0.60
N PRO A 64 -3.83 -16.23 -0.42
CA PRO A 64 -4.49 -16.36 0.88
C PRO A 64 -3.66 -17.14 1.92
N LEU A 65 -2.60 -17.83 1.51
CA LEU A 65 -1.75 -18.67 2.36
C LEU A 65 -0.53 -17.95 2.95
N CYS A 66 -0.30 -16.68 2.59
CA CYS A 66 0.93 -15.95 2.94
C CYS A 66 0.75 -14.89 4.05
N ARG A 67 -0.30 -15.02 4.87
CA ARG A 67 -0.40 -14.26 6.12
C ARG A 67 0.28 -15.05 7.25
N ALA A 68 1.49 -14.67 7.64
CA ALA A 68 1.90 -14.90 9.02
C ALA A 68 1.02 -13.98 9.89
N VAL A 69 0.16 -14.58 10.71
CA VAL A 69 -0.45 -13.87 11.84
C VAL A 69 0.65 -13.60 12.87
#